data_AF-A0A401FW94-F1
#
_entry.id   AF-A0A401FW94-F1
#
_cell.length_a   1.000
_cell.length_b   1.000
_cell.length_c   1.000
_cell.angle_alpha   90.00
_cell.angle_beta   90.00
_cell.angle_gamma   90.00
#
_symmetry.space_group_name_H-M   'P 1'
#
loop_
_entity.id
_entity.type
_entity.pdbx_description
1 polymer ?
#
loop_
_entity_poly.entity_id
_entity_poly.type
_entity_poly.pdbx_seq_one_letter_code
_entity_poly.pdbx_strand_id
1 'polypeptide(L)' 'MAARQPIVFKHDSALGDAPAHKLFDLTDAKHRNDTKPPRSFGDYVITVGKEPNGVTIEEKI' A
#
# COMPACT_ATOMS: atom_id res chain seq x y z
N MET A 1 -16.10 -10.85 -4.28
CA MET A 1 -15.22 -9.69 -4.01
C MET A 1 -14.97 -9.64 -2.51
N ALA A 2 -13.73 -9.44 -2.07
CA ALA A 2 -13.36 -9.34 -0.65
C ALA A 2 -12.10 -8.46 -0.52
N ALA A 3 -12.05 -7.63 0.52
CA ALA A 3 -10.83 -6.93 0.89
C ALA A 3 -9.77 -7.95 1.34
N ARG A 4 -8.50 -7.73 0.97
CA ARG A 4 -7.39 -8.65 1.23
C ARG A 4 -6.30 -8.04 2.10
N GLN A 5 -5.92 -6.80 1.83
CA GLN A 5 -4.84 -6.10 2.53
C GLN A 5 -5.06 -4.58 2.49
N PRO A 6 -5.94 -4.04 3.35
CA PRO A 6 -6.08 -2.60 3.53
C PRO A 6 -4.81 -1.98 4.17
N ILE A 7 -4.29 -0.94 3.52
CA ILE A 7 -3.13 -0.15 3.98
C ILE A 7 -3.65 1.23 4.39
N VAL A 8 -3.38 1.62 5.63
CA VAL A 8 -3.83 2.89 6.21
C VAL A 8 -2.62 3.80 6.41
N PHE A 9 -2.71 5.02 5.88
CA PHE A 9 -1.75 6.09 6.14
C PHE A 9 -2.37 7.04 7.17
N LYS A 10 -1.84 7.03 8.39
CA LYS A 10 -2.31 7.86 9.49
C LYS A 10 -1.40 9.08 9.65
N HIS A 11 -1.97 10.27 9.49
CA HIS A 11 -1.29 11.53 9.76
C HIS A 11 -1.37 11.90 11.25
N ASP A 12 -0.32 12.53 11.77
CA ASP A 12 -0.27 13.06 13.13
C ASP A 12 -1.00 14.41 13.23
N SER A 13 -1.04 15.18 12.14
CA SER A 13 -1.73 16.47 12.03
C SER A 13 -3.08 16.36 11.33
N ALA A 14 -4.06 17.15 11.79
CA ALA A 14 -5.37 17.27 11.16
C ALA A 14 -5.32 17.89 9.75
N LEU A 15 -4.25 18.64 9.42
CA LEU A 15 -4.05 19.23 8.09
C LEU A 15 -3.24 18.33 7.15
N GLY A 16 -2.71 17.21 7.66
CA GLY A 16 -1.87 16.27 6.93
C GLY A 16 -0.38 16.63 6.93
N ASP A 17 0.46 15.61 7.13
CA ASP A 17 1.92 15.74 7.22
C ASP A 17 2.66 15.38 5.92
N ALA A 18 1.98 14.73 4.97
CA ALA A 18 2.54 14.36 3.67
C ALA A 18 1.49 14.46 2.55
N PRO A 19 1.89 14.81 1.31
CA PRO A 19 0.98 14.79 0.17
C PRO A 19 0.47 13.38 -0.14
N ALA A 20 -0.84 13.24 -0.38
CA ALA A 20 -1.48 11.95 -0.62
C ALA A 20 -0.88 11.16 -1.79
N HIS A 21 -0.50 11.83 -2.89
CA HIS A 21 0.12 11.14 -4.04
C HIS A 21 1.42 10.41 -3.65
N LYS A 22 2.27 11.06 -2.84
CA LYS A 22 3.52 10.45 -2.36
C LYS A 22 3.27 9.24 -1.48
N LEU A 23 2.18 9.24 -0.70
CA LEU A 23 1.80 8.10 0.14
C LEU A 23 1.33 6.93 -0.70
N PHE A 24 0.54 7.17 -1.74
CA PHE A 24 0.12 6.12 -2.66
C PHE A 24 1.28 5.57 -3.49
N ASP A 25 2.25 6.41 -3.87
CA ASP A 25 3.48 5.97 -4.55
C ASP A 25 4.33 5.01 -3.70
N LEU A 26 4.15 4.98 -2.37
CA LEU A 26 4.81 4.00 -1.49
C LEU A 26 4.24 2.60 -1.64
N THR A 27 3.01 2.44 -2.14
CA THR A 27 2.36 1.14 -2.30
C THR A 27 2.50 0.66 -3.73
N ASP A 28 3.13 -0.49 -3.90
CA ASP A 28 3.30 -1.11 -5.21
C ASP A 28 2.77 -2.53 -5.23
N ALA A 29 2.14 -2.91 -6.34
CA ALA A 29 1.51 -4.20 -6.55
C ALA A 29 2.14 -4.85 -7.77
N LYS A 30 3.20 -5.65 -7.55
CA LYS A 30 3.90 -6.33 -8.64
C LYS A 30 3.35 -7.72 -8.85
N HIS A 31 3.18 -8.07 -10.10
CA HIS A 31 2.86 -9.44 -10.46
C HIS A 31 4.08 -10.35 -10.20
N ARG A 32 3.85 -11.49 -9.55
CA ARG A 32 4.91 -12.41 -9.15
C ARG A 32 5.49 -13.18 -10.33
N ASN A 33 4.71 -13.40 -11.39
CA ASN A 33 5.15 -14.21 -12.52
C ASN A 33 4.57 -13.74 -13.87
N ASP A 34 5.30 -12.92 -14.60
CA ASP A 34 4.86 -12.35 -15.88
C ASP A 34 4.67 -13.34 -17.04
N THR A 35 5.00 -14.63 -16.85
CA THR A 35 4.80 -15.65 -17.88
C THR A 35 3.38 -16.19 -17.97
N LYS A 36 2.53 -15.95 -16.96
CA LYS A 36 1.15 -16.47 -16.90
C LYS A 36 0.20 -15.37 -16.46
N PRO A 37 -1.07 -15.36 -16.92
CA PRO A 37 -2.03 -14.38 -16.42
C PRO A 37 -2.29 -14.59 -14.91
N PRO A 38 -2.37 -13.52 -14.10
CA PRO A 38 -2.72 -13.60 -12.69
C PRO A 38 -4.16 -14.11 -12.54
N ARG A 39 -4.40 -14.99 -11.56
CA ARG A 39 -5.73 -15.59 -11.29
C ARG A 39 -6.21 -15.40 -9.85
N SER A 40 -5.36 -14.89 -8.98
CA SER A 40 -5.66 -14.68 -7.57
C SER A 40 -4.86 -13.51 -6.99
N PHE A 41 -5.28 -13.02 -5.83
CA PHE A 41 -4.51 -12.02 -5.08
C PHE A 41 -3.09 -12.52 -4.74
N GLY A 42 -2.90 -13.82 -4.55
CA GLY A 42 -1.59 -14.41 -4.24
C GLY A 42 -0.59 -14.38 -5.39
N ASP A 43 -1.04 -14.07 -6.61
CA ASP A 43 -0.17 -13.86 -7.76
C ASP A 43 0.50 -12.46 -7.72
N TYR A 44 0.10 -11.61 -6.77
CA TYR A 44 0.72 -10.30 -6.57
C TYR A 44 1.62 -10.30 -5.33
N VAL A 45 2.66 -9.49 -5.40
CA VAL A 45 3.52 -9.10 -4.28
C VAL A 45 3.20 -7.63 -4.01
N ILE A 46 2.56 -7.37 -2.87
CA ILE A 46 2.28 -6.02 -2.40
C ILE A 46 3.47 -5.59 -1.55
N THR A 47 4.06 -4.46 -1.88
CA THR A 47 5.15 -3.85 -1.10
C THR A 47 4.75 -2.46 -0.68
N VAL A 48 5.06 -2.09 0.56
CA VAL A 48 4.88 -0.74 1.07
C VAL A 48 6.24 -0.16 1.41
N GLY A 49 6.51 1.05 0.93
CA GLY A 49 7.75 1.77 1.15
C GLY A 49 7.90 2.27 2.58
N LYS A 50 8.94 3.07 2.81
CA LYS A 50 9.22 3.63 4.13
C LYS A 50 8.24 4.74 4.48
N GLU A 51 7.78 4.74 5.73
CA GLU A 51 6.93 5.79 6.27
C GLU A 51 7.64 7.17 6.28
N PRO A 52 7.00 8.22 5.76
CA PRO A 52 7.51 9.58 5.85
C PRO A 52 7.28 10.16 7.25
N ASN A 53 7.99 11.25 7.56
CA ASN A 53 7.88 11.88 8.87
C ASN A 53 6.44 12.39 9.14
N GLY A 54 5.92 12.14 10.35
CA GLY A 54 4.57 12.51 10.74
C GLY A 54 3.46 11.64 10.14
N VAL A 55 3.81 10.52 9.50
CA VAL A 55 2.84 9.54 8.99
C VAL A 55 3.20 8.15 9.51
N THR A 56 2.23 7.47 10.11
CA THR A 56 2.33 6.07 10.49
C THR A 56 1.62 5.21 9.45
N ILE A 57 2.25 4.10 9.03
CA ILE A 57 1.64 3.15 8.10
C ILE A 57 1.12 1.94 8.89
N GLU A 58 -0.16 1.60 8.72
CA GLU A 58 -0.79 0.43 9.35
C GLU A 58 -1.35 -0.53 8.30
N GLU A 59 -0.91 -1.79 8.32
CA GLU A 59 -1.52 -2.87 7.54
C GLU A 59 -2.62 -3.54 8.38
N LYS A 60 -3.85 -3.59 7.86
CA LYS A 60 -5.01 -4.20 8.53
C LYS A 60 -5.46 -5.46 7.76
N ILE A 61 -6.21 -6.33 8.44
CA ILE A 61 -6.82 -7.55 7.88
C ILE A 61 -8.34 -7.47 8.07
#